data_AF-A0A537JBR6-F1
#
_entry.id   AF-A0A537JBR6-F1
#
_cell.length_a   1.000
_cell.length_b   1.000
_cell.length_c   1.000
_cell.angle_alpha   90.00
_cell.angle_beta   90.00
_cell.angle_gamma   90.00
#
_symmetry.space_group_name_H-M   'P 1'
#
loop_
_entity.id
_entity.type
_entity.pdbx_description
1 polymer ?
#
loop_
_entity_poly.entity_id
_entity_poly.type
_entity_poly.pdbx_seq_one_letter_code
_entity_poly.pdbx_strand_id
1 'polypeptide(L)'
;MERMSLVASARTEIGKNAVKKVRQAGLVPAVLYGRGRAPVALAVDRRALLGALRTEAGRNVLIDLRVKRNGEEATDTVMIAEIQHDPIRREVLHVDLRQISLTEKIEARVPIQLTGVPEGIASGEGVLEQHLRELVVRCLPTAIPEQLTVDVAHLRVGGSLHVRDLPPHEGIEIVSPPEEVIAAVVMPKVEEVAAPAEGGRRGEGRIRRARRREGFQGRGQTRQIGQGRRQACQAGEERIGCAAAGWGGRGTIAERARRRARPFCLSSAGRARSPRRSVSMMIVVGLGNPGRRYQGTRHNVGQEVARRLADRFRIRLEADGWVAAGKARVGSATLVLAIPETYMNVSGQAVRDLLRRRRRRPEDLLVVHDDLDLILGHLRLRPGDGAGGHNGVRSIIEELGTGAFPRLRIGIGRPPAGQDPAEFVLERFTAEERPKIDEAIDRAAEAVAVAATEGLAAAMNRYNRRAPGSLEPPAGAPNQSGANSTQRLPPAGQRLNTP
;
A
#
# COMPACT_ATOMS: atom_id res chain seq x y z
N MET A 1 8.04 -35.49 16.22
CA MET A 1 7.60 -34.27 16.92
C MET A 1 8.83 -33.48 17.33
N GLU A 2 9.20 -32.50 16.52
CA GLU A 2 10.36 -31.64 16.76
C GLU A 2 10.05 -30.67 17.90
N ARG A 3 10.83 -30.71 18.98
CA ARG A 3 10.80 -29.68 20.02
C ARG A 3 11.90 -28.68 19.73
N MET A 4 11.51 -27.42 19.54
CA MET A 4 12.47 -26.35 19.30
C MET A 4 12.64 -25.51 20.55
N SER A 5 13.89 -25.26 20.93
CA SER A 5 14.20 -24.35 22.03
C SER A 5 14.32 -22.92 21.51
N LEU A 6 13.64 -21.99 22.17
CA LEU A 6 13.68 -20.57 21.82
C LEU A 6 14.08 -19.75 23.04
N VAL A 7 15.01 -18.82 22.86
CA VAL A 7 15.46 -17.92 23.92
C VAL A 7 14.64 -16.63 23.88
N ALA A 8 14.06 -16.26 25.02
CA ALA A 8 13.30 -15.04 25.19
C ALA A 8 13.82 -14.20 26.36
N SER A 9 13.81 -12.89 26.17
CA SER A 9 14.14 -11.91 27.22
C SER A 9 12.88 -11.17 27.67
N ALA A 10 12.68 -11.05 28.98
CA ALA A 10 11.55 -10.30 29.51
C ALA A 10 11.73 -8.80 29.27
N ARG A 11 10.66 -8.10 28.88
CA ARG A 11 10.66 -6.63 28.79
C ARG A 11 9.85 -6.02 29.92
N THR A 12 10.30 -4.88 30.41
CA THR A 12 9.54 -4.02 31.33
C THR A 12 8.97 -2.79 30.62
N GLU A 13 9.57 -2.35 29.51
CA GLU A 13 9.10 -1.19 28.74
C GLU A 13 7.93 -1.53 27.80
N ILE A 14 6.81 -0.83 27.99
CA ILE A 14 5.59 -0.96 27.18
C ILE A 14 5.41 0.32 26.34
N GLY A 15 5.16 0.19 25.04
CA GLY A 15 4.84 1.33 24.16
C GLY A 15 5.43 1.27 22.75
N LYS A 16 4.95 2.16 21.86
CA LYS A 16 5.31 2.18 20.42
C LYS A 16 6.82 2.35 20.18
N ASN A 17 7.49 3.20 20.97
CA ASN A 17 8.92 3.49 20.81
C ASN A 17 9.81 2.32 21.27
N ALA A 18 9.46 1.65 22.37
CA ALA A 18 10.17 0.48 22.87
C ALA A 18 10.06 -0.69 21.87
N VAL A 19 8.86 -0.95 21.35
CA VAL A 19 8.63 -1.97 20.31
C VAL A 19 9.44 -1.68 19.04
N LYS A 20 9.55 -0.41 18.64
CA LYS A 20 10.36 -0.02 17.47
C LYS A 20 11.85 -0.30 17.68
N LYS A 21 12.39 -0.03 18.88
CA LYS A 21 13.78 -0.36 19.23
C LYS A 21 14.05 -1.87 19.19
N VAL A 22 13.14 -2.67 19.74
CA VAL A 22 13.24 -4.14 19.72
C VAL A 22 13.28 -4.67 18.29
N ARG A 23 12.42 -4.16 17.40
CA ARG A 23 12.42 -4.53 15.97
C ARG A 23 13.70 -4.09 15.24
N GLN A 24 14.24 -2.92 15.57
CA GLN A 24 15.52 -2.44 15.02
C GLN A 24 16.71 -3.31 15.47
N ALA A 25 16.64 -3.88 16.68
CA ALA A 25 17.64 -4.81 17.21
C ALA A 25 17.53 -6.23 16.61
N GLY A 26 16.59 -6.48 15.70
CA GLY A 26 16.38 -7.80 15.10
C GLY A 26 15.62 -8.79 16.00
N LEU A 27 15.02 -8.30 17.09
CA LEU A 27 14.16 -9.08 17.98
C LEU A 27 12.68 -8.86 17.62
N VAL A 28 11.86 -9.88 17.82
CA VAL A 28 10.41 -9.85 17.62
C VAL A 28 9.73 -9.65 18.97
N PRO A 29 8.81 -8.69 19.10
CA PRO A 29 8.00 -8.57 20.30
C PRO A 29 7.00 -9.70 20.39
N ALA A 30 6.93 -10.32 21.57
CA ALA A 30 6.00 -11.40 21.85
C ALA A 30 5.28 -11.19 23.18
N VAL A 31 4.10 -11.78 23.31
CA VAL A 31 3.35 -11.82 24.58
C VAL A 31 3.13 -13.28 24.96
N LEU A 32 3.54 -13.65 26.17
CA LEU A 32 3.26 -14.95 26.76
C LEU A 32 2.05 -14.85 27.69
N TYR A 33 1.03 -15.64 27.43
CA TYR A 33 -0.15 -15.73 28.29
C TYR A 33 -0.62 -17.19 28.44
N GLY A 34 -1.39 -17.46 29.49
CA GLY A 34 -1.96 -18.79 29.76
C GLY A 34 -2.00 -19.13 31.25
N ARG A 35 -2.73 -20.21 31.56
CA ARG A 35 -2.80 -20.83 32.91
C ARG A 35 -3.06 -19.87 34.07
N GLY A 36 -3.91 -18.86 33.84
CA GLY A 36 -4.30 -17.89 34.87
C GLY A 36 -3.18 -16.94 35.34
N ARG A 37 -2.03 -16.91 34.65
CA ARG A 37 -0.94 -15.95 34.93
C ARG A 37 -1.15 -14.65 34.17
N ALA A 38 -0.67 -13.54 34.75
CA ALA A 38 -0.67 -12.24 34.08
C ALA A 38 0.17 -12.30 32.79
N PRO A 39 -0.28 -11.69 31.68
CA PRO A 39 0.47 -11.67 30.43
C PRO A 39 1.86 -11.06 30.60
N VAL A 40 2.88 -11.77 30.16
CA VAL A 40 4.27 -11.33 30.23
C VAL A 40 4.74 -10.89 28.84
N ALA A 41 5.22 -9.66 28.74
CA ALA A 41 5.80 -9.16 27.52
C ALA A 41 7.26 -9.64 27.36
N LEU A 42 7.55 -10.25 26.22
CA LEU A 42 8.82 -10.90 25.92
C LEU A 42 9.42 -10.34 24.62
N ALA A 43 10.73 -10.50 24.43
CA ALA A 43 11.42 -10.27 23.18
C ALA A 43 12.13 -11.56 22.76
N VAL A 44 11.78 -12.02 21.57
CA VAL A 44 12.17 -13.30 20.97
C VAL A 44 13.13 -13.04 19.82
N ASP A 45 14.15 -13.89 19.64
CA ASP A 45 15.02 -13.78 18.47
C ASP A 45 14.26 -14.09 17.17
N ARG A 46 14.40 -13.20 16.18
CA ARG A 46 13.67 -13.32 14.91
C ARG A 46 14.12 -14.52 14.09
N ARG A 47 15.42 -14.84 14.07
CA ARG A 47 15.94 -15.93 13.24
C ARG A 47 15.54 -17.28 13.82
N ALA A 48 15.62 -17.43 15.14
CA ALA A 48 15.15 -18.62 15.84
C ALA A 48 13.66 -18.86 15.61
N LEU A 49 12.84 -17.81 15.72
CA LEU A 49 11.41 -17.89 15.46
C LEU A 49 11.10 -18.25 14.00
N LEU A 50 11.76 -17.62 13.03
CA LEU A 50 11.56 -17.95 11.61
C LEU A 50 12.04 -19.36 11.29
N GLY A 51 13.07 -19.87 11.96
CA GLY A 51 13.48 -21.27 11.88
C GLY A 51 12.35 -22.21 12.33
N ALA A 52 11.72 -21.91 13.47
CA ALA A 52 10.61 -22.69 14.01
C ALA A 52 9.31 -22.60 13.20
N LEU A 53 9.14 -21.57 12.37
CA LEU A 53 7.97 -21.44 11.49
C LEU A 53 8.16 -22.08 10.11
N ARG A 54 9.39 -22.40 9.72
CA ARG A 54 9.70 -22.99 8.40
C ARG A 54 9.61 -24.51 8.39
N THR A 55 9.51 -25.14 9.56
CA THR A 55 9.26 -26.58 9.69
C THR A 55 7.88 -26.94 9.16
N GLU A 56 7.70 -28.19 8.74
CA GLU A 56 6.47 -28.67 8.09
C GLU A 56 5.23 -28.56 8.99
N ALA A 57 5.42 -28.66 10.32
CA ALA A 57 4.36 -28.43 11.31
C ALA A 57 3.92 -26.96 11.48
N GLY A 58 4.63 -26.00 10.88
CA GLY A 58 4.26 -24.59 10.84
C GLY A 58 3.97 -23.96 12.21
N ARG A 59 2.69 -23.61 12.44
CA ARG A 59 2.22 -22.93 13.68
C ARG A 59 2.00 -23.88 14.86
N ASN A 60 1.93 -25.18 14.62
CA ASN A 60 1.60 -26.19 15.63
C ASN A 60 2.84 -26.79 16.31
N VAL A 61 4.01 -26.21 16.10
CA VAL A 61 5.27 -26.63 16.73
C VAL A 61 5.21 -26.33 18.23
N LEU A 62 5.60 -27.33 19.03
CA LEU A 62 5.82 -27.17 20.46
C LEU A 62 7.19 -26.52 20.68
N ILE A 63 7.18 -25.35 21.33
CA ILE A 63 8.39 -24.56 21.56
C ILE A 63 8.69 -24.56 23.05
N ASP A 64 9.91 -24.96 23.41
CA ASP A 64 10.42 -24.81 24.76
C ASP A 64 11.06 -23.43 24.91
N LEU A 65 10.33 -22.53 25.58
CA LEU A 65 10.69 -21.13 25.74
C LEU A 65 11.55 -20.95 26.99
N ARG A 66 12.84 -20.63 26.79
CA ARG A 66 13.75 -20.24 27.88
C ARG A 66 13.62 -18.75 28.11
N VAL A 67 12.92 -18.37 29.17
CA VAL A 67 12.70 -16.98 29.55
C VAL A 67 13.75 -16.57 30.58
N LYS A 68 14.58 -15.59 30.24
CA LYS A 68 15.45 -14.91 31.20
C LYS A 68 14.67 -13.79 31.88
N ARG A 69 14.28 -14.01 33.14
CA ARG A 69 13.55 -13.03 33.97
C ARG A 69 14.39 -12.71 35.20
N ASN A 70 14.87 -11.47 35.30
CA ASN A 70 15.55 -10.95 36.50
C ASN A 70 16.69 -11.86 37.05
N GLY A 71 17.38 -12.61 36.20
CA GLY A 71 18.47 -13.53 36.60
C GLY A 71 18.09 -15.00 36.76
N GLU A 72 16.80 -15.35 36.69
CA GLU A 72 16.31 -16.73 36.71
C GLU A 72 15.94 -17.20 35.29
N GLU A 73 16.35 -18.43 34.94
CA GLU A 73 15.98 -19.10 33.70
C GLU A 73 14.79 -20.01 33.94
N ALA A 74 13.60 -19.60 33.48
CA ALA A 74 12.41 -20.45 33.47
C ALA A 74 12.26 -21.09 32.08
N THR A 75 11.92 -22.38 32.05
CA THR A 75 11.55 -23.07 30.81
C THR A 75 10.04 -23.30 30.81
N ASP A 76 9.33 -22.63 29.90
CA ASP A 76 7.90 -22.80 29.69
C ASP A 76 7.65 -23.46 28.33
N THR A 77 6.85 -24.51 28.28
CA THR A 77 6.41 -25.08 26.99
C THR A 77 5.24 -24.24 26.45
N VAL A 78 5.42 -23.72 25.24
CA VAL A 78 4.49 -22.79 24.60
C VAL A 78 4.16 -23.22 23.18
N MET A 79 3.01 -22.78 22.70
CA MET A 79 2.59 -22.90 21.32
C MET A 79 2.28 -21.52 20.75
N ILE A 80 2.45 -21.35 19.45
CA ILE A 80 2.13 -20.10 18.76
C ILE A 80 0.61 -20.03 18.58
N ALA A 81 -0.04 -19.07 19.23
CA ALA A 81 -1.46 -18.82 19.04
C ALA A 81 -1.70 -17.98 17.79
N GLU A 82 -1.05 -16.83 17.71
CA GLU A 82 -1.24 -15.87 16.62
C GLU A 82 0.08 -15.24 16.19
N ILE A 83 0.18 -14.93 14.89
CA ILE A 83 1.32 -14.24 14.30
C ILE A 83 0.78 -13.07 13.51
N GLN A 84 1.24 -11.86 13.85
CA GLN A 84 0.92 -10.67 13.08
C GLN A 84 2.03 -10.44 12.06
N HIS A 85 1.67 -10.45 10.78
CA HIS A 85 2.57 -10.12 9.69
C HIS A 85 2.35 -8.68 9.22
N ASP A 86 3.44 -8.04 8.79
CA ASP A 86 3.36 -6.81 8.00
C ASP A 86 2.69 -7.15 6.66
N PRO A 87 1.58 -6.49 6.29
CA PRO A 87 0.80 -6.85 5.10
C PRO A 87 1.58 -6.67 3.79
N ILE A 88 2.67 -5.90 3.80
CA ILE A 88 3.45 -5.56 2.60
C ILE A 88 4.79 -6.28 2.62
N ARG A 89 5.53 -6.18 3.73
CA ARG A 89 6.88 -6.77 3.84
C ARG A 89 6.85 -8.25 4.24
N ARG A 90 5.69 -8.78 4.65
CA ARG A 90 5.49 -10.13 5.20
C ARG A 90 6.35 -10.44 6.44
N GLU A 91 6.89 -9.41 7.08
CA GLU A 91 7.72 -9.54 8.27
C GLU A 91 6.87 -9.81 9.50
N VAL A 92 7.34 -10.64 10.43
CA VAL A 92 6.66 -10.85 11.70
C VAL A 92 6.77 -9.60 12.57
N LEU A 93 5.63 -8.96 12.83
CA LEU A 93 5.51 -7.75 13.64
C LEU A 93 5.33 -8.08 15.12
N HIS A 94 4.57 -9.12 15.42
CA HIS A 94 4.20 -9.54 16.77
C HIS A 94 3.86 -11.03 16.79
N VAL A 95 4.11 -11.68 17.93
CA VAL A 95 3.75 -13.09 18.16
C VAL A 95 3.08 -13.27 19.51
N ASP A 96 2.01 -14.04 19.49
CA ASP A 96 1.23 -14.41 20.66
C ASP A 96 1.57 -15.86 21.02
N LEU A 97 2.18 -16.04 22.19
CA LEU A 97 2.60 -17.33 22.71
C LEU A 97 1.64 -17.78 23.82
N ARG A 98 1.00 -18.93 23.62
CA ARG A 98 0.13 -19.55 24.62
C ARG A 98 0.90 -20.63 25.36
N GLN A 99 0.99 -20.53 26.68
CA GLN A 99 1.52 -21.63 27.49
C GLN A 99 0.55 -22.81 27.47
N ILE A 100 1.06 -24.01 27.19
CA ILE A 100 0.22 -25.21 27.07
C ILE A 100 0.59 -26.25 28.14
N SER A 101 -0.41 -27.04 28.54
CA SER A 101 -0.22 -28.26 29.31
C SER A 101 -0.23 -29.45 28.37
N LEU A 102 0.64 -30.43 28.56
CA LEU A 102 0.58 -31.69 27.81
C LEU A 102 -0.68 -32.53 28.12
N THR A 103 -1.38 -32.19 29.21
CA THR A 103 -2.54 -32.96 29.71
C THR A 103 -3.90 -32.39 29.30
N GLU A 104 -3.94 -31.21 28.68
CA GLU A 104 -5.19 -30.51 28.36
C GLU A 104 -5.44 -30.53 26.86
N LYS A 105 -6.69 -30.79 26.43
CA LYS A 105 -7.07 -30.71 25.01
C LYS A 105 -7.03 -29.26 24.54
N ILE A 106 -6.38 -29.02 23.41
CA ILE A 106 -6.26 -27.69 22.81
C ILE A 106 -6.88 -27.67 21.41
N GLU A 107 -7.38 -26.50 21.02
CA GLU A 107 -7.73 -26.22 19.63
C GLU A 107 -6.46 -25.84 18.86
N ALA A 108 -6.21 -26.55 17.77
CA ALA A 108 -5.11 -26.36 16.84
C ALA A 108 -5.64 -26.25 15.41
N ARG A 109 -4.93 -25.49 14.57
CA ARG A 109 -5.28 -25.32 13.15
C ARG A 109 -4.34 -26.17 12.32
N VAL A 110 -4.83 -27.24 11.72
CA VAL A 110 -4.00 -28.18 10.97
C VAL A 110 -4.19 -27.96 9.47
N PRO A 111 -3.10 -27.85 8.68
CA PRO A 111 -3.19 -27.70 7.23
C PRO A 111 -3.69 -29.00 6.57
N ILE A 112 -4.46 -28.83 5.48
CA ILE A 112 -4.96 -29.93 4.65
C ILE A 112 -4.09 -30.05 3.40
N GLN A 113 -3.53 -31.24 3.18
CA GLN A 113 -2.81 -31.57 1.97
C GLN A 113 -3.68 -32.46 1.08
N LEU A 114 -4.03 -31.95 -0.10
CA LEU A 114 -4.73 -32.73 -1.11
C LEU A 114 -3.73 -33.63 -1.85
N THR A 115 -4.03 -34.92 -1.94
CA THR A 115 -3.24 -35.91 -2.68
C THR A 115 -4.09 -36.57 -3.76
N GLY A 116 -3.48 -36.90 -4.89
CA GLY A 116 -4.19 -37.46 -6.04
C GLY A 116 -4.56 -36.39 -7.08
N VAL A 117 -4.71 -36.83 -8.34
CA VAL A 117 -5.20 -35.98 -9.42
C VAL A 117 -6.68 -36.34 -9.62
N PRO A 118 -7.61 -35.40 -9.43
CA PRO A 118 -9.03 -35.66 -9.68
C PRO A 118 -9.28 -36.10 -11.12
N GLU A 119 -10.13 -37.12 -11.30
CA GLU A 119 -10.60 -37.56 -12.62
C GLU A 119 -11.15 -36.39 -13.45
N GLY A 120 -11.84 -35.43 -12.81
CA GLY A 120 -12.37 -34.24 -13.50
C GLY A 120 -11.31 -33.32 -14.12
N ILE A 121 -10.07 -33.34 -13.62
CA ILE A 121 -8.94 -32.61 -14.23
C ILE A 121 -8.29 -33.47 -15.32
N ALA A 122 -8.17 -34.79 -15.10
CA ALA A 122 -7.58 -35.71 -16.06
C ALA A 122 -8.38 -35.76 -17.39
N SER A 123 -9.71 -35.60 -17.31
CA SER A 123 -10.58 -35.47 -18.48
C SER A 123 -10.49 -34.10 -19.18
N GLY A 124 -9.78 -33.12 -18.60
CA GLY A 124 -9.55 -31.80 -19.21
C GLY A 124 -10.70 -30.79 -19.08
N GLU A 125 -11.76 -31.12 -18.33
CA GLU A 125 -13.02 -30.34 -18.29
C GLU A 125 -13.23 -29.57 -16.97
N GLY A 126 -12.34 -29.70 -15.98
CA GLY A 126 -12.53 -29.12 -14.64
C GLY A 126 -11.30 -28.41 -14.08
N VAL A 127 -11.55 -27.38 -13.27
CA VAL A 127 -10.57 -26.71 -12.40
C VAL A 127 -10.85 -27.08 -10.95
N LEU A 128 -9.82 -27.48 -10.21
CA LEU A 128 -9.94 -27.75 -8.77
C LEU A 128 -9.86 -26.44 -7.98
N GLU A 129 -10.95 -26.12 -7.30
CA GLU A 129 -11.05 -25.01 -6.36
C GLU A 129 -10.94 -25.54 -4.93
N GLN A 130 -9.86 -25.17 -4.23
CA GLN A 130 -9.70 -25.47 -2.81
C GLN A 130 -10.23 -24.30 -1.97
N HIS A 131 -11.39 -24.50 -1.33
CA HIS A 131 -12.02 -23.49 -0.48
C HIS A 131 -11.38 -23.44 0.90
N LEU A 132 -11.10 -24.60 1.51
CA LEU A 132 -10.46 -24.69 2.82
C LEU A 132 -9.05 -25.27 2.74
N ARG A 133 -8.12 -24.59 3.42
CA ARG A 133 -6.71 -24.98 3.52
C ARG A 133 -6.29 -25.43 4.92
N GLU A 134 -7.07 -25.06 5.94
CA GLU A 134 -6.80 -25.36 7.35
C GLU A 134 -8.10 -25.81 8.02
N LEU A 135 -8.02 -26.79 8.92
CA LEU A 135 -9.14 -27.25 9.76
C LEU A 135 -8.86 -26.96 11.23
N VAL A 136 -9.91 -26.60 11.97
CA VAL A 136 -9.83 -26.44 13.42
C VAL A 136 -10.14 -27.77 14.07
N VAL A 137 -9.15 -28.33 14.76
CA VAL A 137 -9.26 -29.60 15.45
C VAL A 137 -8.93 -29.46 16.92
N ARG A 138 -9.64 -30.21 17.77
CA ARG A 138 -9.41 -30.31 19.19
C ARG A 138 -8.72 -31.64 19.49
N CYS A 139 -7.48 -31.56 19.96
CA CYS A 139 -6.66 -32.74 20.25
C CYS A 139 -5.70 -32.46 21.42
N LEU A 140 -5.04 -33.51 21.91
CA LEU A 140 -3.94 -33.34 22.87
C LEU A 140 -2.71 -32.77 22.14
N PRO A 141 -1.88 -31.93 22.80
CA PRO A 141 -0.68 -31.39 22.18
C PRO A 141 0.30 -32.45 21.65
N THR A 142 0.27 -33.66 22.20
CA THR A 142 1.08 -34.80 21.77
C THR A 142 0.55 -35.52 20.53
N ALA A 143 -0.71 -35.26 20.16
CA ALA A 143 -1.42 -35.95 19.08
C ALA A 143 -1.78 -35.00 17.92
N ILE A 144 -1.22 -33.79 17.87
CA ILE A 144 -1.44 -32.88 16.72
C ILE A 144 -0.71 -33.44 15.49
N PRO A 145 -1.42 -33.81 14.42
CA PRO A 145 -0.78 -34.20 13.17
C PRO A 145 -0.19 -32.97 12.47
N GLU A 146 0.90 -33.18 11.74
CA GLU A 146 1.60 -32.12 11.00
C GLU A 146 0.80 -31.68 9.77
N GLN A 147 0.13 -32.62 9.11
CA GLN A 147 -0.76 -32.39 7.97
C GLN A 147 -1.88 -33.44 7.93
N LEU A 148 -3.07 -33.05 7.46
CA LEU A 148 -4.16 -33.97 7.15
C LEU A 148 -4.16 -34.26 5.66
N THR A 149 -3.82 -35.50 5.31
CA THR A 149 -3.79 -35.95 3.91
C THR A 149 -5.17 -36.37 3.47
N VAL A 150 -5.65 -35.81 2.35
CA VAL A 150 -6.99 -36.04 1.84
C VAL A 150 -6.91 -36.44 0.37
N ASP A 151 -7.46 -37.60 0.03
CA ASP A 151 -7.46 -38.11 -1.34
C ASP A 151 -8.58 -37.45 -2.16
N VAL A 152 -8.20 -36.88 -3.30
CA VAL A 152 -9.10 -36.22 -4.25
C VAL A 152 -9.20 -36.94 -5.59
N ALA A 153 -8.59 -38.13 -5.74
CA ALA A 153 -8.56 -38.86 -7.01
C ALA A 153 -9.96 -39.15 -7.57
N HIS A 154 -10.92 -39.49 -6.70
CA HIS A 154 -12.28 -39.88 -7.09
C HIS A 154 -13.23 -38.70 -7.39
N LEU A 155 -12.75 -37.45 -7.34
CA LEU A 155 -13.59 -36.27 -7.60
C LEU A 155 -13.86 -36.09 -9.09
N ARG A 156 -15.15 -36.19 -9.45
CA ARG A 156 -15.69 -35.91 -10.78
C ARG A 156 -16.05 -34.44 -10.93
N VAL A 157 -16.29 -34.01 -12.17
CA VAL A 157 -16.75 -32.66 -12.51
C VAL A 157 -18.08 -32.36 -11.77
N GLY A 158 -18.13 -31.24 -11.04
CA GLY A 158 -19.27 -30.88 -10.17
C GLY A 158 -19.26 -31.56 -8.79
N GLY A 159 -18.28 -32.41 -8.49
CA GLY A 159 -18.11 -33.04 -7.19
C GLY A 159 -17.49 -32.09 -6.16
N SER A 160 -17.99 -32.17 -4.93
CA SER A 160 -17.52 -31.41 -3.77
C SER A 160 -17.16 -32.35 -2.63
N LEU A 161 -15.98 -32.17 -2.04
CA LEU A 161 -15.55 -32.88 -0.85
C LEU A 161 -15.86 -32.05 0.40
N HIS A 162 -16.55 -32.63 1.38
CA HIS A 162 -16.92 -31.94 2.61
C HIS A 162 -16.06 -32.39 3.80
N VAL A 163 -16.10 -31.61 4.89
CA VAL A 163 -15.44 -31.95 6.16
C VAL A 163 -15.94 -33.28 6.73
N ARG A 164 -17.20 -33.67 6.48
CA ARG A 164 -17.75 -34.96 6.91
C ARG A 164 -17.07 -36.18 6.28
N ASP A 165 -16.49 -36.01 5.10
CA ASP A 165 -15.95 -37.10 4.27
C ASP A 165 -14.47 -37.37 4.59
N LEU A 166 -13.91 -36.67 5.57
CA LEU A 166 -12.54 -36.85 6.02
C LEU A 166 -12.37 -38.18 6.78
N PRO A 167 -11.24 -38.89 6.57
CA PRO A 167 -10.96 -40.09 7.32
C PRO A 167 -10.86 -39.77 8.83
N PRO A 168 -11.46 -40.59 9.71
CA PRO A 168 -11.32 -40.40 11.15
C PRO A 168 -9.86 -40.62 11.56
N HIS A 169 -9.27 -39.61 12.19
CA HIS A 169 -7.93 -39.71 12.77
C HIS A 169 -7.99 -39.99 14.27
N GLU A 170 -7.12 -40.86 14.77
CA GLU A 170 -7.08 -41.24 16.17
C GLU A 170 -6.80 -40.03 17.08
N GLY A 171 -7.73 -39.74 18.00
CA GLY A 171 -7.56 -38.71 19.04
C GLY A 171 -7.88 -37.26 18.63
N ILE A 172 -8.52 -37.06 17.48
CA ILE A 172 -8.82 -35.72 16.93
C ILE A 172 -10.34 -35.50 16.85
N GLU A 173 -10.84 -34.49 17.56
CA GLU A 173 -12.23 -34.00 17.42
C GLU A 173 -12.25 -32.81 16.46
N ILE A 174 -12.95 -32.92 15.33
CA ILE A 174 -13.08 -31.81 14.37
C ILE A 174 -14.14 -30.84 14.89
N VAL A 175 -13.77 -29.56 15.08
CA VAL A 175 -14.68 -28.50 15.56
C VAL A 175 -15.30 -27.73 14.38
N SER A 176 -14.67 -27.78 13.21
CA SER A 176 -15.18 -27.16 11.98
C SER A 176 -16.56 -27.71 11.56
N PRO A 177 -17.46 -26.89 11.00
CA PRO A 177 -18.77 -27.34 10.52
C PRO A 177 -18.66 -28.50 9.52
N PRO A 178 -19.45 -29.58 9.68
CA PRO A 178 -19.35 -30.77 8.82
C PRO A 178 -19.80 -30.53 7.37
N GLU A 179 -20.60 -29.49 7.16
CA GLU A 179 -21.14 -29.07 5.85
C GLU A 179 -20.16 -28.20 5.05
N GLU A 180 -19.00 -27.85 5.60
CA GLU A 180 -18.05 -26.98 4.92
C GLU A 180 -17.34 -27.74 3.78
N VAL A 181 -17.23 -27.11 2.61
CA VAL A 181 -16.60 -27.70 1.43
C VAL A 181 -15.08 -27.48 1.50
N ILE A 182 -14.30 -28.55 1.41
CA ILE A 182 -12.83 -28.51 1.38
C ILE A 182 -12.34 -28.18 -0.02
N ALA A 183 -12.79 -28.96 -1.00
CA ALA A 183 -12.40 -28.82 -2.40
C ALA A 183 -13.56 -29.17 -3.33
N ALA A 184 -13.69 -28.44 -4.44
CA ALA A 184 -14.69 -28.69 -5.47
C ALA A 184 -14.04 -28.64 -6.86
N VAL A 185 -14.54 -29.46 -7.78
CA VAL A 185 -14.11 -29.43 -9.19
C VAL A 185 -15.18 -28.74 -10.01
N VAL A 186 -14.89 -27.52 -10.45
CA VAL A 186 -15.85 -26.66 -11.19
C VAL A 186 -15.45 -26.60 -12.66
N MET A 187 -16.44 -26.60 -13.55
CA MET A 187 -16.19 -26.36 -14.98
C MET A 187 -15.84 -24.89 -15.20
N PRO A 188 -14.70 -24.56 -15.84
CA PRO A 188 -14.41 -23.19 -16.19
C PRO A 188 -15.41 -22.73 -17.26
N LYS A 189 -16.31 -21.82 -16.89
CA LYS A 189 -17.22 -21.20 -17.85
C LYS A 189 -16.40 -20.29 -18.77
N VAL A 190 -16.19 -20.72 -20.01
CA VAL A 190 -15.64 -19.87 -21.06
C VAL A 190 -16.71 -18.85 -21.44
N GLU A 191 -16.55 -17.60 -21.03
CA GLU A 191 -17.29 -16.50 -21.65
C GLU A 191 -16.79 -16.38 -23.10
N GLU A 192 -17.64 -16.76 -24.05
CA GLU A 192 -17.40 -16.51 -25.47
C GLU A 192 -17.33 -15.00 -25.70
N VAL A 193 -16.12 -14.50 -25.96
CA VAL A 193 -15.91 -13.17 -26.50
C VAL A 193 -16.55 -13.15 -27.89
N ALA A 194 -17.70 -12.51 -28.01
CA ALA A 194 -18.39 -12.31 -29.28
C ALA A 194 -17.43 -11.71 -30.31
N ALA A 195 -17.24 -12.42 -31.43
CA ALA A 195 -16.45 -11.94 -32.55
C ALA A 195 -17.04 -10.62 -33.09
N PRO A 196 -16.22 -9.58 -33.34
CA PRO A 196 -16.72 -8.36 -33.96
C PRO A 196 -17.13 -8.65 -35.40
N ALA A 197 -18.36 -8.24 -35.74
CA ALA A 197 -18.94 -8.37 -37.07
C ALA A 197 -18.09 -7.68 -38.15
N GLU A 198 -17.88 -8.39 -39.26
CA GLU A 198 -17.25 -7.87 -40.46
C GLU A 198 -18.07 -6.69 -41.04
N GLY A 199 -17.44 -5.53 -41.12
CA GLY A 199 -17.96 -4.36 -41.81
C GLY A 199 -16.99 -3.87 -42.89
N GLY A 200 -17.37 -4.05 -44.15
CA GLY A 200 -17.05 -3.11 -45.24
C GLY A 200 -15.71 -3.28 -45.97
N ARG A 201 -15.73 -4.00 -47.09
CA ARG A 201 -14.77 -3.81 -48.20
C ARG A 201 -14.77 -2.36 -48.67
N ARG A 202 -13.59 -1.72 -48.76
CA ARG A 202 -13.26 -0.70 -49.77
C ARG A 202 -11.75 -0.49 -49.87
N GLY A 203 -11.24 -0.56 -51.11
CA GLY A 203 -10.14 0.29 -51.59
C GLY A 203 -8.73 -0.28 -51.51
N GLU A 204 -8.30 -0.91 -52.60
CA GLU A 204 -6.88 -1.13 -52.91
C GLU A 204 -6.11 0.20 -52.98
N GLY A 205 -5.00 0.29 -52.27
CA GLY A 205 -4.03 1.38 -52.36
C GLY A 205 -2.61 0.85 -52.24
N ARG A 206 -1.98 0.58 -53.39
CA ARG A 206 -0.57 0.20 -53.52
C ARG A 206 0.35 1.21 -52.82
N ILE A 207 1.22 0.75 -51.94
CA ILE A 207 2.48 1.45 -51.62
C ILE A 207 3.65 0.51 -51.89
N ARG A 208 4.46 0.90 -52.87
CA ARG A 208 5.69 0.26 -53.33
C ARG A 208 6.73 0.26 -52.20
N ARG A 209 7.26 -0.92 -51.85
CA ARG A 209 8.48 -1.06 -51.04
C ARG A 209 9.69 -0.76 -51.91
N ALA A 210 10.35 0.37 -51.67
CA ALA A 210 11.70 0.62 -52.17
C ALA A 210 12.71 -0.12 -51.29
N ARG A 211 13.31 -1.20 -51.81
CA ARG A 211 14.55 -1.78 -51.28
C ARG A 211 15.72 -1.05 -51.93
N ARG A 212 16.45 -0.22 -51.18
CA ARG A 212 17.84 0.11 -51.49
C ARG A 212 18.73 -0.82 -50.69
N ARG A 213 19.36 -1.78 -51.38
CA ARG A 213 20.57 -2.45 -50.95
C ARG A 213 21.70 -1.78 -51.70
N GLU A 214 22.58 -1.08 -50.99
CA GLU A 214 23.92 -0.78 -51.49
C GLU A 214 24.88 -1.66 -50.70
N GLY A 215 25.60 -2.50 -51.43
CA GLY A 215 26.79 -3.18 -50.92
C GLY A 215 27.99 -2.27 -51.10
N PHE A 216 28.92 -2.34 -50.16
CA PHE A 216 30.31 -2.01 -50.44
C PHE A 216 31.21 -2.90 -49.57
N GLN A 217 31.97 -3.76 -50.23
CA GLN A 217 33.06 -4.55 -49.66
C GLN A 217 34.34 -3.71 -49.65
N GLY A 218 35.23 -3.90 -48.67
CA GLY A 218 36.57 -3.34 -48.78
C GLY A 218 37.48 -3.47 -47.56
N ARG A 219 37.97 -4.69 -47.31
CA ARG A 219 39.33 -5.05 -46.85
C ARG A 219 39.97 -4.28 -45.67
N GLY A 220 40.12 -5.01 -44.55
CA GLY A 220 41.41 -5.45 -44.01
C GLY A 220 42.37 -4.43 -43.39
N GLN A 221 42.63 -4.57 -42.09
CA GLN A 221 43.98 -4.76 -41.55
C GLN A 221 43.93 -5.26 -40.10
N THR A 222 44.66 -6.34 -39.88
CA THR A 222 45.05 -6.93 -38.60
C THR A 222 45.99 -6.01 -37.84
N ARG A 223 45.84 -5.94 -36.50
CA ARG A 223 46.99 -5.86 -35.58
C ARG A 223 46.59 -6.30 -34.17
N GLN A 224 47.34 -7.31 -33.71
CA GLN A 224 47.44 -7.81 -32.35
C GLN A 224 47.91 -6.71 -31.39
N ILE A 225 47.41 -6.68 -30.16
CA ILE A 225 48.14 -6.54 -28.87
C ILE A 225 47.16 -7.14 -27.84
N GLY A 226 47.46 -8.13 -26.99
CA GLY A 226 48.70 -8.44 -26.29
C GLY A 226 48.43 -8.26 -24.79
N GLN A 227 48.59 -9.36 -24.04
CA GLN A 227 48.35 -9.51 -22.61
C GLN A 227 49.27 -8.64 -21.73
N GLY A 228 48.86 -8.40 -20.47
CA GLY A 228 49.74 -7.97 -19.37
C GLY A 228 48.92 -7.49 -18.17
N ARG A 229 48.49 -8.35 -17.23
CA ARG A 229 49.17 -8.79 -16.00
C ARG A 229 49.74 -7.66 -15.10
N ARG A 230 49.23 -7.67 -13.86
CA ARG A 230 49.90 -7.33 -12.58
C ARG A 230 50.22 -5.83 -12.40
N GLN A 231 50.25 -5.22 -11.22
CA GLN A 231 50.41 -5.71 -9.85
C GLN A 231 50.01 -4.59 -8.88
N ALA A 232 49.72 -4.97 -7.64
CA ALA A 232 49.64 -4.07 -6.49
C ALA A 232 50.97 -3.33 -6.25
N CYS A 233 50.90 -2.14 -5.63
CA CYS A 233 51.96 -1.61 -4.76
C CYS A 233 51.35 -0.71 -3.68
N GLN A 234 51.75 -0.97 -2.44
CA GLN A 234 51.49 -0.23 -1.21
C GLN A 234 52.55 0.86 -0.99
N ALA A 235 52.22 1.77 -0.06
CA ALA A 235 53.09 2.40 0.95
C ALA A 235 53.97 3.63 0.61
N GLY A 236 54.07 4.50 1.63
CA GLY A 236 55.13 5.49 1.93
C GLY A 236 54.77 6.95 1.57
N GLU A 237 54.44 7.87 2.48
CA GLU A 237 55.22 8.58 3.54
C GLU A 237 55.79 9.96 3.12
N GLU A 238 55.99 10.82 4.14
CA GLU A 238 56.59 12.17 4.21
C GLU A 238 55.65 13.38 3.97
N ARG A 239 55.26 14.22 4.95
CA ARG A 239 55.93 15.12 5.95
C ARG A 239 56.53 16.41 5.39
N ILE A 240 55.89 17.55 5.72
CA ILE A 240 56.43 18.88 6.11
C ILE A 240 55.31 19.50 7.00
N GLY A 241 55.42 19.98 8.25
CA GLY A 241 56.45 20.75 8.98
C GLY A 241 55.99 22.22 9.12
N CYS A 242 55.13 22.61 10.07
CA CYS A 242 55.39 23.15 11.44
C CYS A 242 55.91 24.61 11.54
N ALA A 243 55.15 25.50 12.24
CA ALA A 243 55.55 26.61 13.13
C ALA A 243 54.25 27.24 13.71
N ALA A 244 53.91 27.39 15.00
CA ALA A 244 54.57 27.68 16.30
C ALA A 244 54.49 29.17 16.74
N ALA A 245 53.65 29.43 17.76
CA ALA A 245 53.74 30.43 18.85
C ALA A 245 52.54 30.15 19.80
N GLY A 246 52.63 29.79 21.10
CA GLY A 246 53.39 30.33 22.25
C GLY A 246 52.60 31.51 22.86
N TRP A 247 52.15 31.62 24.12
CA TRP A 247 52.52 31.18 25.49
C TRP A 247 51.21 31.05 26.33
N GLY A 248 51.02 30.37 27.46
CA GLY A 248 51.85 30.11 28.64
C GLY A 248 51.24 30.84 29.87
N GLY A 249 50.78 30.14 30.91
CA GLY A 249 50.44 30.78 32.20
C GLY A 249 49.46 30.04 33.13
N ARG A 250 50.00 29.47 34.20
CA ARG A 250 49.34 28.71 35.30
C ARG A 250 48.50 29.59 36.23
N GLY A 251 47.48 28.99 36.88
CA GLY A 251 46.82 29.56 38.07
C GLY A 251 45.72 28.63 38.61
N THR A 252 45.72 28.42 39.92
CA THR A 252 45.16 27.28 40.65
C THR A 252 43.70 27.39 41.10
N ILE A 253 43.18 26.23 41.51
CA ILE A 253 41.90 25.98 42.19
C ILE A 253 41.80 26.77 43.51
N ALA A 254 40.56 27.16 43.83
CA ALA A 254 40.04 27.71 45.08
C ALA A 254 40.07 29.24 45.23
N GLU A 255 38.95 29.90 44.88
CA GLU A 255 38.22 30.70 45.87
C GLU A 255 36.82 31.13 45.37
N ARG A 256 35.87 31.04 46.30
CA ARG A 256 34.64 31.85 46.42
C ARG A 256 33.41 31.45 45.61
N ALA A 257 32.76 30.44 46.18
CA ALA A 257 31.32 30.45 46.39
C ALA A 257 30.81 31.75 47.06
N ARG A 258 29.52 32.04 46.78
CA ARG A 258 28.58 33.01 47.37
C ARG A 258 28.36 34.30 46.56
N ARG A 259 27.23 34.37 45.86
CA ARG A 259 26.05 35.15 46.28
C ARG A 259 24.89 35.10 45.25
N ARG A 260 23.76 34.58 45.74
CA ARG A 260 22.36 35.06 45.59
C ARG A 260 21.74 35.20 44.19
N ALA A 261 20.91 34.21 43.87
CA ALA A 261 19.44 34.31 43.71
C ALA A 261 18.79 35.58 43.10
N ARG A 262 18.04 35.32 42.01
CA ARG A 262 16.79 35.95 41.47
C ARG A 262 16.92 37.10 40.46
N PRO A 263 15.92 37.30 39.56
CA PRO A 263 14.88 36.40 39.05
C PRO A 263 14.78 36.34 37.51
N PHE A 264 14.01 35.34 37.08
CA PHE A 264 13.37 35.19 35.78
C PHE A 264 12.57 36.45 35.41
N CYS A 265 12.98 37.15 34.35
CA CYS A 265 12.16 38.16 33.67
C CYS A 265 12.09 37.80 32.18
N LEU A 266 10.91 37.36 31.75
CA LEU A 266 10.52 37.35 30.35
C LEU A 266 10.56 38.79 29.82
N SER A 267 11.41 39.06 28.85
CA SER A 267 11.20 40.16 27.92
C SER A 267 11.33 39.62 26.50
N SER A 268 10.15 39.42 25.92
CA SER A 268 9.90 39.17 24.51
C SER A 268 10.31 40.39 23.69
N ALA A 269 11.51 40.34 23.13
CA ALA A 269 11.88 41.15 21.98
C ALA A 269 12.38 40.21 20.88
N GLY A 270 11.42 39.57 20.21
CA GLY A 270 11.67 38.76 19.03
C GLY A 270 12.34 39.63 17.97
N ARG A 271 13.63 39.40 17.72
CA ARG A 271 14.27 39.84 16.47
C ARG A 271 13.49 39.19 15.33
N ALA A 272 12.67 40.01 14.67
CA ALA A 272 11.99 39.65 13.43
C ALA A 272 13.05 39.16 12.44
N ARG A 273 13.07 37.84 12.21
CA ARG A 273 13.76 37.26 11.07
C ARG A 273 13.14 37.89 9.83
N SER A 274 13.96 38.60 9.06
CA SER A 274 13.62 39.06 7.71
C SER A 274 12.90 37.93 6.94
N PRO A 275 11.76 38.19 6.26
CA PRO A 275 11.03 37.15 5.58
C PRO A 275 11.92 36.61 4.46
N ARG A 276 12.35 35.36 4.62
CA ARG A 276 12.95 34.60 3.52
C ARG A 276 11.96 34.67 2.37
N ARG A 277 12.36 35.20 1.21
CA ARG A 277 11.61 35.10 -0.06
C ARG A 277 11.05 33.67 -0.16
N SER A 278 9.76 33.51 0.13
CA SER A 278 9.14 32.20 0.18
C SER A 278 8.96 31.76 -1.27
N VAL A 279 9.86 30.89 -1.73
CA VAL A 279 9.63 30.15 -2.98
C VAL A 279 8.35 29.34 -2.73
N SER A 280 7.26 29.72 -3.40
CA SER A 280 6.00 28.97 -3.33
C SER A 280 6.30 27.55 -3.82
N MET A 281 5.98 26.55 -3.00
CA MET A 281 6.21 25.15 -3.34
C MET A 281 4.88 24.42 -3.29
N MET A 282 4.47 23.91 -4.46
CA MET A 282 3.24 23.16 -4.65
C MET A 282 3.58 21.69 -4.91
N ILE A 283 2.91 20.79 -4.19
CA ILE A 283 3.01 19.35 -4.39
C ILE A 283 1.78 18.91 -5.17
N VAL A 284 1.98 18.33 -6.35
CA VAL A 284 0.92 17.79 -7.20
C VAL A 284 0.97 16.28 -7.14
N VAL A 285 -0.15 15.68 -6.75
CA VAL A 285 -0.31 14.23 -6.68
C VAL A 285 -1.27 13.79 -7.77
N GLY A 286 -0.79 12.98 -8.71
CA GLY A 286 -1.62 12.33 -9.73
C GLY A 286 -2.08 10.96 -9.24
N LEU A 287 -3.38 10.79 -8.98
CA LEU A 287 -3.93 9.51 -8.55
C LEU A 287 -4.03 8.52 -9.70
N GLY A 288 -3.80 7.25 -9.39
CA GLY A 288 -3.88 6.14 -10.33
C GLY A 288 -3.46 4.83 -9.66
N ASN A 289 -3.80 3.70 -10.28
CA ASN A 289 -3.36 2.38 -9.82
C ASN A 289 -2.01 1.99 -10.44
N PRO A 290 -1.10 1.35 -9.70
CA PRO A 290 0.20 0.93 -10.19
C PRO A 290 0.11 -0.34 -11.05
N GLY A 291 0.99 -0.47 -12.04
CA GLY A 291 1.15 -1.66 -12.88
C GLY A 291 0.65 -1.49 -14.32
N ARG A 292 1.13 -2.36 -15.21
CA ARG A 292 0.83 -2.27 -16.66
C ARG A 292 -0.64 -2.47 -16.99
N ARG A 293 -1.36 -3.29 -16.21
CA ARG A 293 -2.78 -3.59 -16.45
C ARG A 293 -3.69 -2.36 -16.38
N TYR A 294 -3.35 -1.38 -15.54
CA TYR A 294 -4.12 -0.14 -15.36
C TYR A 294 -3.65 1.02 -16.25
N GLN A 295 -2.69 0.79 -17.14
CA GLN A 295 -2.28 1.83 -18.07
C GLN A 295 -3.42 2.14 -19.06
N GLY A 296 -3.72 3.44 -19.22
CA GLY A 296 -4.77 3.93 -20.10
C GLY A 296 -6.19 3.75 -19.58
N THR A 297 -6.37 3.36 -18.31
CA THR A 297 -7.70 3.25 -17.70
C THR A 297 -8.22 4.60 -17.24
N ARG A 298 -9.54 4.74 -17.12
CA ARG A 298 -10.18 6.00 -16.72
C ARG A 298 -9.68 6.48 -15.36
N HIS A 299 -9.48 5.57 -14.41
CA HIS A 299 -8.97 5.86 -13.06
C HIS A 299 -7.49 6.26 -12.99
N ASN A 300 -6.75 6.09 -14.10
CA ASN A 300 -5.33 6.44 -14.17
C ASN A 300 -5.08 7.80 -14.84
N VAL A 301 -6.14 8.54 -15.20
CA VAL A 301 -6.05 9.89 -15.77
C VAL A 301 -5.21 10.84 -14.90
N GLY A 302 -5.35 10.80 -13.58
CA GLY A 302 -4.56 11.63 -12.67
C GLY A 302 -3.05 11.36 -12.80
N GLN A 303 -2.68 10.08 -12.90
CA GLN A 303 -1.31 9.65 -13.16
C GLN A 303 -0.82 10.09 -14.54
N GLU A 304 -1.67 10.01 -15.58
CA GLU A 304 -1.33 10.47 -16.93
C GLU A 304 -1.01 11.96 -16.97
N VAL A 305 -1.77 12.80 -16.24
CA VAL A 305 -1.47 14.23 -16.10
C VAL A 305 -0.14 14.47 -15.39
N ALA A 306 0.14 13.74 -14.31
CA ALA A 306 1.42 13.86 -13.61
C ALA A 306 2.61 13.45 -14.51
N ARG A 307 2.44 12.42 -15.35
CA ARG A 307 3.45 12.03 -16.35
C ARG A 307 3.62 13.08 -17.45
N ARG A 308 2.52 13.63 -17.99
CA ARG A 308 2.56 14.72 -18.97
C ARG A 308 3.29 15.95 -18.45
N LEU A 309 3.06 16.31 -17.19
CA LEU A 309 3.79 17.38 -16.50
C LEU A 309 5.28 17.05 -16.33
N ALA A 310 5.60 15.80 -15.99
CA ALA A 310 6.99 15.36 -15.86
C ALA A 310 7.73 15.47 -17.20
N ASP A 311 7.11 15.04 -18.29
CA ASP A 311 7.68 15.15 -19.63
C ASP A 311 7.86 16.61 -20.06
N ARG A 312 6.83 17.44 -19.85
CA ARG A 312 6.84 18.88 -20.21
C ARG A 312 7.96 19.65 -19.49
N PHE A 313 8.17 19.37 -18.21
CA PHE A 313 9.19 20.06 -17.40
C PHE A 313 10.50 19.27 -17.27
N ARG A 314 10.66 18.17 -18.03
CA ARG A 314 11.82 17.26 -18.00
C ARG A 314 12.19 16.81 -16.58
N ILE A 315 11.18 16.50 -15.77
CA ILE A 315 11.33 16.03 -14.40
C ILE A 315 11.59 14.53 -14.43
N ARG A 316 12.74 14.13 -13.89
CA ARG A 316 13.00 12.72 -13.60
C ARG A 316 12.20 12.31 -12.36
N LEU A 317 11.28 11.35 -12.52
CA LEU A 317 10.54 10.74 -11.42
C LEU A 317 11.37 9.58 -10.87
N GLU A 318 11.67 9.64 -9.57
CA GLU A 318 12.46 8.63 -8.86
C GLU A 318 11.66 8.09 -7.67
N ALA A 319 11.99 6.88 -7.24
CA ALA A 319 11.33 6.28 -6.08
C ALA A 319 11.64 7.09 -4.81
N ASP A 320 10.61 7.63 -4.18
CA ASP A 320 10.65 8.35 -2.91
C ASP A 320 9.64 7.70 -1.95
N GLY A 321 10.03 6.57 -1.35
CA GLY A 321 9.18 5.75 -0.47
C GLY A 321 8.02 5.10 -1.21
N TRP A 322 6.77 5.52 -0.93
CA TRP A 322 5.56 4.98 -1.56
C TRP A 322 5.11 5.73 -2.81
N VAL A 323 5.90 6.69 -3.29
CA VAL A 323 5.59 7.49 -4.48
C VAL A 323 6.78 7.54 -5.42
N ALA A 324 6.52 7.61 -6.71
CA ALA A 324 7.49 8.10 -7.68
C ALA A 324 7.38 9.64 -7.71
N ALA A 325 8.44 10.34 -7.28
CA ALA A 325 8.42 11.78 -7.14
C ALA A 325 9.59 12.46 -7.86
N GLY A 326 9.37 13.70 -8.27
CA GLY A 326 10.38 14.55 -8.88
C GLY A 326 10.07 16.01 -8.64
N LYS A 327 11.04 16.89 -8.87
CA LYS A 327 10.88 18.33 -8.66
C LYS A 327 11.43 19.11 -9.85
N ALA A 328 10.76 20.18 -10.22
CA ALA A 328 11.30 21.21 -11.10
C ALA A 328 10.94 22.60 -10.60
N ARG A 329 11.69 23.58 -11.09
CA ARG A 329 11.35 24.99 -10.94
C ARG A 329 10.47 25.40 -12.10
N VAL A 330 9.29 25.92 -11.80
CA VAL A 330 8.32 26.42 -12.79
C VAL A 330 8.11 27.90 -12.49
N GLY A 331 8.74 28.76 -13.29
CA GLY A 331 8.79 30.20 -13.03
C GLY A 331 9.43 30.53 -11.67
N SER A 332 8.68 31.24 -10.83
CA SER A 332 9.08 31.61 -9.47
C SER A 332 8.82 30.51 -8.43
N ALA A 333 8.07 29.46 -8.78
CA ALA A 333 7.63 28.41 -7.88
C ALA A 333 8.42 27.10 -8.04
N THR A 334 8.41 26.26 -6.99
CA THR A 334 8.92 24.89 -7.04
C THR A 334 7.75 23.92 -7.14
N LEU A 335 7.67 23.20 -8.25
CA LEU A 335 6.67 22.16 -8.46
C LEU A 335 7.27 20.81 -8.07
N VAL A 336 6.60 20.10 -7.17
CA VAL A 336 6.90 18.69 -6.89
C VAL A 336 5.79 17.84 -7.46
N LEU A 337 6.14 16.92 -8.34
CA LEU A 337 5.22 15.92 -8.84
C LEU A 337 5.39 14.65 -8.03
N ALA A 338 4.29 13.99 -7.73
CA ALA A 338 4.28 12.69 -7.09
C ALA A 338 3.17 11.80 -7.67
N ILE A 339 3.52 10.54 -7.87
CA ILE A 339 2.61 9.49 -8.33
C ILE A 339 2.65 8.39 -7.28
N PRO A 340 1.55 8.10 -6.58
CA PRO A 340 1.49 6.98 -5.65
C PRO A 340 1.75 5.65 -6.37
N GLU A 341 2.60 4.82 -5.78
CA GLU A 341 2.84 3.43 -6.21
C GLU A 341 2.00 2.44 -5.40
N THR A 342 0.94 2.93 -4.77
CA THR A 342 -0.01 2.18 -3.96
C THR A 342 -1.33 1.99 -4.70
N TYR A 343 -2.13 0.99 -4.33
CA TYR A 343 -3.50 0.87 -4.83
C TYR A 343 -4.35 2.09 -4.46
N MET A 344 -5.38 2.37 -5.27
CA MET A 344 -6.17 3.58 -5.17
C MET A 344 -6.73 3.80 -3.76
N ASN A 345 -7.32 2.77 -3.15
CA ASN A 345 -7.91 2.78 -1.81
C ASN A 345 -6.93 3.04 -0.66
N VAL A 346 -5.61 2.96 -0.90
CA VAL A 346 -4.56 3.22 0.09
C VAL A 346 -3.63 4.37 -0.30
N SER A 347 -4.03 5.17 -1.29
CA SER A 347 -3.27 6.35 -1.76
C SER A 347 -3.01 7.38 -0.66
N GLY A 348 -3.88 7.48 0.35
CA GLY A 348 -3.72 8.41 1.47
C GLY A 348 -2.45 8.17 2.27
N GLN A 349 -2.03 6.91 2.44
CA GLN A 349 -0.81 6.59 3.18
C GLN A 349 0.44 7.15 2.48
N ALA A 350 0.47 7.03 1.15
CA ALA A 350 1.56 7.54 0.32
C ALA A 350 1.63 9.08 0.38
N VAL A 351 0.47 9.74 0.28
CA VAL A 351 0.38 11.21 0.35
C VAL A 351 0.77 11.74 1.73
N ARG A 352 0.27 11.13 2.81
CA ARG A 352 0.61 11.50 4.19
C ARG A 352 2.11 11.38 4.44
N ASP A 353 2.71 10.28 4.01
CA ASP A 353 4.14 10.05 4.17
C ASP A 353 5.00 11.03 3.33
N LEU A 354 4.55 11.37 2.12
CA LEU A 354 5.17 12.39 1.27
C LEU A 354 5.14 13.78 1.94
N LEU A 355 3.97 14.24 2.40
CA LEU A 355 3.83 15.53 3.08
C LEU A 355 4.71 15.62 4.33
N ARG A 356 4.75 14.54 5.13
CA ARG A 356 5.60 14.44 6.32
C ARG A 356 7.08 14.56 5.97
N ARG A 357 7.55 13.82 4.97
CA ARG A 357 8.96 13.85 4.54
C ARG A 357 9.38 15.20 3.97
N ARG A 358 8.49 15.85 3.23
CA ARG A 358 8.73 17.19 2.65
C ARG A 358 8.42 18.34 3.62
N ARG A 359 7.92 18.05 4.82
CA ARG A 359 7.52 19.04 5.86
C ARG A 359 6.54 20.08 5.31
N ARG A 360 5.52 19.63 4.58
CA ARG A 360 4.49 20.47 3.95
C ARG A 360 3.12 20.21 4.54
N ARG A 361 2.21 21.16 4.36
CA ARG A 361 0.81 21.08 4.86
C ARG A 361 -0.14 20.66 3.74
N PRO A 362 -1.35 20.18 4.05
CA PRO A 362 -2.37 19.87 3.04
C PRO A 362 -2.74 21.06 2.13
N GLU A 363 -2.53 22.30 2.58
CA GLU A 363 -2.72 23.52 1.77
C GLU A 363 -1.74 23.63 0.58
N ASP A 364 -0.56 23.01 0.69
CA ASP A 364 0.45 22.98 -0.38
C ASP A 364 0.17 21.87 -1.40
N LEU A 365 -0.86 21.04 -1.19
CA LEU A 365 -1.19 19.86 -1.99
C LEU A 365 -2.25 20.18 -3.05
N LEU A 366 -2.03 19.72 -4.28
CA LEU A 366 -3.03 19.67 -5.34
C LEU A 366 -3.20 18.22 -5.79
N VAL A 367 -4.38 17.65 -5.61
CA VAL A 367 -4.69 16.27 -6.02
C VAL A 367 -5.39 16.27 -7.37
N VAL A 368 -4.84 15.52 -8.33
CA VAL A 368 -5.43 15.33 -9.67
C VAL A 368 -6.06 13.94 -9.73
N HIS A 369 -7.35 13.88 -10.07
CA HIS A 369 -8.10 12.64 -10.12
C HIS A 369 -9.24 12.69 -11.16
N ASP A 370 -9.76 11.54 -11.52
CA ASP A 370 -10.93 11.39 -12.38
C ASP A 370 -12.24 11.67 -11.61
N ASP A 371 -13.27 12.12 -12.34
CA ASP A 371 -14.59 12.44 -11.81
C ASP A 371 -15.67 11.97 -12.78
N LEU A 372 -16.58 11.11 -12.28
CA LEU A 372 -17.67 10.51 -13.05
C LEU A 372 -18.81 11.50 -13.33
N ASP A 373 -18.96 12.54 -12.51
CA ASP A 373 -20.03 13.54 -12.66
C ASP A 373 -19.70 14.61 -13.70
N LEU A 374 -18.43 14.69 -14.12
CA LEU A 374 -17.99 15.63 -15.13
C LEU A 374 -18.05 14.98 -16.53
N ILE A 375 -18.52 15.79 -17.48
CA ILE A 375 -18.53 15.45 -18.90
C ILE A 375 -17.10 15.10 -19.34
N LEU A 376 -16.97 14.07 -20.18
CA LEU A 376 -15.70 13.61 -20.72
C LEU A 376 -14.83 14.78 -21.22
N GLY A 377 -13.62 14.90 -20.68
CA GLY A 377 -12.63 15.93 -21.04
C GLY A 377 -12.84 17.30 -20.37
N HIS A 378 -13.88 17.48 -19.56
CA HIS A 378 -14.08 18.71 -18.79
C HIS A 378 -13.19 18.73 -17.55
N LEU A 379 -12.68 19.92 -17.21
CA LEU A 379 -11.81 20.14 -16.07
C LEU A 379 -12.53 20.98 -15.01
N ARG A 380 -12.32 20.66 -13.75
CA ARG A 380 -12.81 21.47 -12.64
C ARG A 380 -11.82 21.52 -11.48
N LEU A 381 -11.26 22.70 -11.23
CA LEU A 381 -10.47 23.01 -10.06
C LEU A 381 -11.36 23.44 -8.89
N ARG A 382 -11.10 22.89 -7.71
CA ARG A 382 -11.78 23.21 -6.44
C ARG A 382 -10.75 23.33 -5.30
N PRO A 383 -10.95 24.21 -4.31
CA PRO A 383 -10.03 24.38 -3.17
C PRO A 383 -10.10 23.27 -2.10
N GLY A 384 -11.18 22.49 -2.05
CA GLY A 384 -11.40 21.41 -1.09
C GLY A 384 -12.89 21.10 -0.96
N ASP A 385 -13.25 19.83 -0.70
CA ASP A 385 -14.64 19.34 -0.62
C ASP A 385 -14.72 17.93 0.05
N GLY A 386 -15.88 17.27 0.05
CA GLY A 386 -16.01 15.84 0.38
C GLY A 386 -15.32 14.91 -0.62
N ALA A 387 -15.30 13.60 -0.34
CA ALA A 387 -14.60 12.62 -1.18
C ALA A 387 -15.20 12.43 -2.60
N GLY A 388 -16.46 12.83 -2.81
CA GLY A 388 -17.12 12.73 -4.12
C GLY A 388 -17.20 11.29 -4.66
N GLY A 389 -17.29 10.29 -3.77
CA GLY A 389 -17.34 8.87 -4.15
C GLY A 389 -16.01 8.25 -4.60
N HIS A 390 -14.94 9.05 -4.75
CA HIS A 390 -13.66 8.56 -5.26
C HIS A 390 -12.80 7.91 -4.16
N ASN A 391 -12.48 6.61 -4.30
CA ASN A 391 -11.75 5.81 -3.30
C ASN A 391 -10.39 6.41 -2.89
N GLY A 392 -9.61 6.92 -3.86
CA GLY A 392 -8.31 7.54 -3.57
C GLY A 392 -8.40 8.86 -2.79
N VAL A 393 -9.37 9.71 -3.12
CA VAL A 393 -9.63 10.95 -2.40
C VAL A 393 -10.15 10.64 -0.99
N ARG A 394 -11.05 9.65 -0.84
CA ARG A 394 -11.51 9.18 0.48
C ARG A 394 -10.32 8.75 1.36
N SER A 395 -9.43 7.92 0.82
CA SER A 395 -8.22 7.48 1.51
C SER A 395 -7.33 8.66 1.95
N ILE A 396 -7.16 9.67 1.11
CA ILE A 396 -6.38 10.88 1.47
C ILE A 396 -7.05 11.66 2.60
N ILE A 397 -8.37 11.83 2.56
CA ILE A 397 -9.12 12.56 3.60
C ILE A 397 -9.02 11.83 4.94
N GLU A 398 -9.18 10.50 4.94
CA GLU A 398 -9.06 9.66 6.14
C GLU A 398 -7.66 9.73 6.75
N GLU A 399 -6.61 9.69 5.92
CA GLU A 399 -5.21 9.68 6.37
C GLU A 399 -4.68 11.05 6.78
N LEU A 400 -5.19 12.14 6.19
CA LEU A 400 -4.83 13.51 6.54
C LEU A 400 -5.73 14.11 7.63
N GLY A 401 -6.90 13.53 7.87
CA GLY A 401 -7.91 14.06 8.79
C GLY A 401 -8.59 15.35 8.31
N THR A 402 -8.38 15.75 7.04
CA THR A 402 -8.95 16.96 6.47
C THR A 402 -9.15 16.83 4.95
N GLY A 403 -10.26 17.40 4.45
CA GLY A 403 -10.54 17.56 3.03
C GLY A 403 -10.13 18.92 2.46
N ALA A 404 -9.50 19.78 3.26
CA ALA A 404 -9.11 21.14 2.87
C ALA A 404 -7.82 21.16 2.04
N PHE A 405 -7.82 20.44 0.92
CA PHE A 405 -6.76 20.46 -0.08
C PHE A 405 -7.33 20.66 -1.49
N PRO A 406 -6.68 21.50 -2.31
CA PRO A 406 -7.05 21.70 -3.70
C PRO A 406 -7.12 20.42 -4.52
N ARG A 407 -8.08 20.37 -5.45
CA ARG A 407 -8.32 19.24 -6.35
C ARG A 407 -8.55 19.71 -7.77
N LEU A 408 -7.96 18.99 -8.72
CA LEU A 408 -8.24 19.08 -10.15
C LEU A 408 -8.98 17.80 -10.56
N ARG A 409 -10.26 17.97 -10.84
CA ARG A 409 -11.16 16.90 -11.31
C ARG A 409 -11.15 16.88 -12.83
N ILE A 410 -11.05 15.68 -13.39
CA ILE A 410 -11.05 15.44 -14.84
C ILE A 410 -12.22 14.55 -15.18
N GLY A 411 -13.12 15.03 -16.04
CA GLY A 411 -14.31 14.31 -16.42
C GLY A 411 -14.02 13.10 -17.28
N ILE A 412 -14.49 11.95 -16.81
CA ILE A 412 -14.41 10.67 -17.52
C ILE A 412 -15.77 10.23 -18.07
N GLY A 413 -16.83 11.01 -17.83
CA GLY A 413 -18.20 10.67 -18.19
C GLY A 413 -18.87 9.74 -17.19
N ARG A 414 -20.19 9.62 -17.29
CA ARG A 414 -20.99 8.69 -16.50
C ARG A 414 -21.05 7.33 -17.18
N PRO A 415 -21.10 6.23 -16.41
CA PRO A 415 -21.29 4.90 -16.97
C PRO A 415 -22.67 4.82 -17.67
N PRO A 416 -22.79 4.00 -18.73
CA PRO A 416 -24.08 3.65 -19.31
C PRO A 416 -25.00 3.00 -18.26
N ALA A 417 -26.31 3.12 -18.48
CA ALA A 417 -27.30 2.64 -17.52
C ALA A 417 -27.13 1.14 -17.25
N GLY A 418 -26.99 0.76 -15.97
CA GLY A 418 -26.85 -0.63 -15.53
C GLY A 418 -25.40 -1.10 -15.32
N GLN A 419 -24.39 -0.33 -15.70
CA GLN A 419 -22.99 -0.67 -15.45
C GLN A 419 -22.51 -0.21 -14.06
N ASP A 420 -21.74 -1.06 -13.36
CA ASP A 420 -21.12 -0.69 -12.08
C ASP A 420 -20.07 0.43 -12.29
N PRO A 421 -20.20 1.57 -11.58
CA PRO A 421 -19.19 2.63 -11.60
C PRO A 421 -17.77 2.15 -11.31
N ALA A 422 -17.59 1.14 -10.45
CA ALA A 422 -16.27 0.63 -10.10
C ALA A 422 -15.59 -0.11 -11.27
N GLU A 423 -16.36 -0.75 -12.13
CA GLU A 423 -15.86 -1.41 -13.34
C GLU A 423 -15.54 -0.38 -14.43
N PHE A 424 -16.46 0.57 -14.65
CA PHE A 424 -16.31 1.62 -15.66
C PHE A 424 -15.04 2.46 -15.49
N VAL A 425 -14.62 2.74 -14.25
CA VAL A 425 -13.37 3.48 -13.99
C VAL A 425 -12.11 2.65 -14.31
N LEU A 426 -12.19 1.32 -14.25
CA LEU A 426 -11.06 0.43 -14.52
C LEU A 426 -10.93 0.06 -16.00
N GLU A 427 -11.94 0.36 -16.82
CA GLU A 427 -11.87 0.23 -18.26
C GLU A 427 -10.96 1.29 -18.92
N ARG A 428 -10.56 1.01 -20.17
CA ARG A 428 -9.78 1.94 -21.00
C ARG A 428 -10.70 2.83 -21.82
N PHE A 429 -10.21 4.03 -22.15
CA PHE A 429 -10.89 4.91 -23.10
C PHE A 429 -10.98 4.27 -24.48
N THR A 430 -12.10 4.48 -25.15
CA THR A 430 -12.26 4.05 -26.54
C THR A 430 -11.41 4.92 -27.48
N ALA A 431 -11.21 4.47 -28.72
CA ALA A 431 -10.46 5.22 -29.73
C ALA A 431 -11.07 6.60 -30.03
N GLU A 432 -12.38 6.76 -29.85
CA GLU A 432 -13.10 8.02 -30.06
C GLU A 432 -12.99 8.97 -28.86
N GLU A 433 -12.92 8.42 -27.65
CA GLU A 433 -12.78 9.17 -26.40
C GLU A 433 -11.34 9.65 -26.18
N ARG A 434 -10.36 8.87 -26.63
CA ARG A 434 -8.94 9.09 -26.34
C ARG A 434 -8.44 10.49 -26.75
N PRO A 435 -8.75 11.04 -27.95
CA PRO A 435 -8.32 12.39 -28.32
C PRO A 435 -8.84 13.48 -27.38
N LYS A 436 -10.09 13.37 -26.93
CA LYS A 436 -10.71 14.34 -26.00
C LYS A 436 -10.01 14.32 -24.63
N ILE A 437 -9.63 13.13 -24.17
CA ILE A 437 -8.91 12.95 -22.93
C ILE A 437 -7.45 13.42 -23.04
N ASP A 438 -6.77 13.15 -24.16
CA ASP A 438 -5.42 13.64 -24.38
C ASP A 438 -5.36 15.18 -24.40
N GLU A 439 -6.35 15.84 -25.03
CA GLU A 439 -6.50 17.30 -24.97
C GLU A 439 -6.78 17.78 -23.53
N ALA A 440 -7.65 17.08 -22.80
CA ALA A 440 -7.96 17.41 -21.41
C ALA A 440 -6.72 17.25 -20.50
N ILE A 441 -5.88 16.26 -20.75
CA ILE A 441 -4.61 16.03 -20.04
C ILE A 441 -3.65 17.20 -20.30
N ASP A 442 -3.54 17.70 -21.52
CA ASP A 442 -2.72 18.86 -21.85
C ASP A 442 -3.22 20.14 -21.16
N ARG A 443 -4.53 20.38 -21.23
CA ARG A 443 -5.16 21.51 -20.54
C ARG A 443 -5.01 21.41 -19.02
N ALA A 444 -5.10 20.20 -18.46
CA ALA A 444 -4.89 19.96 -17.03
C ALA A 444 -3.45 20.26 -16.62
N ALA A 445 -2.46 19.85 -17.43
CA ALA A 445 -1.06 20.18 -17.19
C ALA A 445 -0.82 21.70 -17.24
N GLU A 446 -1.45 22.42 -18.17
CA GLU A 446 -1.37 23.89 -18.20
C GLU A 446 -2.05 24.52 -16.97
N ALA A 447 -3.20 24.01 -16.56
CA ALA A 447 -3.92 24.49 -15.36
C ALA A 447 -3.08 24.33 -14.09
N VAL A 448 -2.37 23.22 -13.93
CA VAL A 448 -1.46 22.98 -12.81
C VAL A 448 -0.28 23.96 -12.85
N ALA A 449 0.29 24.23 -14.02
CA ALA A 449 1.39 25.19 -14.17
C ALA A 449 0.96 26.62 -13.80
N VAL A 450 -0.25 27.04 -14.22
CA VAL A 450 -0.84 28.33 -13.82
C VAL A 450 -1.12 28.35 -12.31
N ALA A 451 -1.67 27.27 -11.74
CA ALA A 451 -1.92 27.19 -10.31
C ALA A 451 -0.63 27.33 -9.48
N ALA A 452 0.48 26.79 -9.97
CA ALA A 452 1.78 26.89 -9.30
C ALA A 452 2.41 28.29 -9.38
N THR A 453 2.19 29.03 -10.47
CA THR A 453 2.86 30.31 -10.76
C THR A 453 2.03 31.53 -10.39
N GLU A 454 0.74 31.53 -10.73
CA GLU A 454 -0.20 32.63 -10.54
C GLU A 454 -1.18 32.38 -9.37
N GLY A 455 -1.26 31.13 -8.89
CA GLY A 455 -2.10 30.73 -7.76
C GLY A 455 -3.42 30.05 -8.17
N LEU A 456 -4.06 29.40 -7.20
CA LEU A 456 -5.24 28.56 -7.44
C LEU A 456 -6.43 29.34 -8.01
N ALA A 457 -6.69 30.56 -7.52
CA ALA A 457 -7.83 31.37 -7.96
C ALA A 457 -7.72 31.76 -9.45
N ALA A 458 -6.53 32.12 -9.92
CA ALA A 458 -6.27 32.43 -11.32
C ALA A 458 -6.51 31.19 -12.21
N ALA A 459 -5.99 30.03 -11.78
CA ALA A 459 -6.21 28.78 -12.48
C ALA A 459 -7.71 28.39 -12.54
N MET A 460 -8.45 28.57 -11.44
CA MET A 460 -9.90 28.33 -11.41
C MET A 460 -10.63 29.22 -12.41
N ASN A 461 -10.37 30.52 -12.43
CA ASN A 461 -11.04 31.46 -13.34
C ASN A 461 -10.74 31.16 -14.82
N ARG A 462 -9.53 30.66 -15.13
CA ARG A 462 -9.14 30.34 -16.50
C ARG A 462 -9.67 29.00 -16.98
N TYR A 463 -9.60 27.95 -16.17
CA TYR A 463 -9.83 26.56 -16.60
C TYR A 463 -11.18 25.97 -16.19
N ASN A 464 -11.91 26.58 -15.25
CA ASN A 464 -13.26 26.14 -14.91
C ASN A 464 -14.32 26.66 -15.90
N ARG A 465 -13.96 27.59 -16.80
CA ARG A 465 -14.87 28.08 -17.84
C ARG A 465 -15.11 26.98 -18.88
N ARG A 466 -16.37 26.74 -19.23
CA ARG A 466 -16.77 25.79 -20.28
C ARG A 466 -16.05 26.16 -21.58
N ALA A 467 -15.56 25.16 -22.31
CA ALA A 467 -15.24 25.34 -23.72
C ALA A 467 -16.57 25.70 -24.44
N PRO A 468 -16.59 26.74 -25.29
CA PRO A 468 -17.81 27.09 -26.03
C PRO A 468 -18.17 25.93 -26.98
N GLY A 469 -19.29 25.22 -26.72
CA GLY A 469 -19.81 24.20 -27.65
C GLY A 469 -20.50 22.95 -27.06
N SER A 470 -20.50 22.70 -25.74
CA SER A 470 -21.17 21.51 -25.17
C SER A 470 -22.63 21.78 -24.81
N LEU A 471 -23.58 21.25 -25.59
CA LEU A 471 -25.03 21.22 -25.30
C LEU A 471 -25.31 20.47 -23.98
N GLU A 472 -26.23 20.98 -23.17
CA GLU A 472 -26.67 20.35 -21.92
C GLU A 472 -27.61 19.17 -22.18
N PRO A 473 -27.58 18.09 -21.38
CA PRO A 473 -28.77 17.26 -21.20
C PRO A 473 -29.82 18.07 -20.40
N PRO A 474 -31.12 17.89 -20.67
CA PRO A 474 -32.17 18.76 -20.14
C PRO A 474 -32.24 18.70 -18.61
N ALA A 475 -32.37 19.88 -17.99
CA ALA A 475 -32.61 20.04 -16.56
C ALA A 475 -33.99 19.44 -16.20
N GLY A 476 -34.01 18.33 -15.47
CA GLY A 476 -35.28 17.73 -15.06
C GLY A 476 -35.15 16.34 -14.41
N ALA A 477 -34.48 16.22 -13.28
CA ALA A 477 -34.76 15.15 -12.33
C ALA A 477 -34.44 15.65 -10.90
N PRO A 478 -35.42 15.69 -9.97
CA PRO A 478 -35.18 16.14 -8.62
C PRO A 478 -34.30 15.14 -7.84
N ASN A 479 -33.29 15.67 -7.15
CA ASN A 479 -32.43 14.94 -6.20
C ASN A 479 -33.28 14.31 -5.09
N GLN A 480 -33.51 13.00 -5.15
CA GLN A 480 -34.00 12.23 -4.00
C GLN A 480 -32.80 11.77 -3.16
N SER A 481 -32.20 12.71 -2.44
CA SER A 481 -31.26 12.40 -1.35
C SER A 481 -31.33 13.52 -0.33
N GLY A 482 -32.41 13.50 0.46
CA GLY A 482 -32.68 14.53 1.46
C GLY A 482 -33.93 14.22 2.28
N ALA A 483 -34.02 13.04 2.89
CA ALA A 483 -35.01 12.78 3.93
C ALA A 483 -34.39 11.89 5.01
N ASN A 484 -33.66 12.53 5.94
CA ASN A 484 -33.46 12.01 7.28
C ASN A 484 -33.63 13.17 8.25
N SER A 485 -34.90 13.54 8.48
CA SER A 485 -35.31 14.43 9.54
C SER A 485 -36.22 13.65 10.49
N THR A 486 -35.62 13.19 11.58
CA THR A 486 -36.15 13.11 12.93
C THR A 486 -37.68 13.25 13.03
N GLN A 487 -38.40 12.12 13.05
CA GLN A 487 -39.78 12.09 13.53
C GLN A 487 -39.77 12.34 15.05
N ARG A 488 -40.11 13.58 15.46
CA ARG A 488 -40.66 13.84 16.78
C ARG A 488 -42.17 13.58 16.72
N LEU A 489 -42.62 12.54 17.41
CA LEU A 489 -44.04 12.31 17.69
C LEU A 489 -44.61 13.48 18.53
N PRO A 490 -45.79 14.02 18.19
CA PRO A 490 -46.51 14.93 19.08
C PRO A 490 -47.29 14.13 20.15
N PRO A 491 -47.57 14.72 21.33
CA PRO A 491 -48.26 14.03 22.40
C PRO A 491 -49.76 13.87 22.10
N ALA A 492 -50.29 12.70 22.44
CA ALA A 492 -51.73 12.41 22.40
C ALA A 492 -52.45 13.13 23.55
N GLY A 493 -53.50 13.88 23.23
CA GLY A 493 -54.48 14.35 24.19
C GLY A 493 -55.02 15.73 23.89
N GLN A 494 -56.20 15.81 23.29
CA GLN A 494 -57.42 16.24 23.99
C GLN A 494 -58.62 16.26 23.03
N ARG A 495 -59.77 15.90 23.61
CA ARG A 495 -61.11 15.86 23.04
C ARG A 495 -61.55 17.26 22.60
N LEU A 496 -62.55 17.32 21.72
CA LEU A 496 -63.75 18.17 21.77
C LEU A 496 -64.47 18.03 20.40
N ASN A 497 -65.59 17.32 20.39
CA ASN A 497 -66.96 17.84 20.27
C ASN A 497 -67.42 18.09 18.82
N THR A 498 -68.41 17.28 18.46
CA THR A 498 -69.43 17.43 17.41
C THR A 498 -70.13 18.81 17.50
N PRO A 499 -70.87 19.25 16.46
CA PRO A 499 -72.06 18.56 15.91
C PRO A 499 -71.92 18.04 14.47
#